data_AF-A0A965MJ00-F1
#
_entry.id   AF-A0A965MJ00-F1
#
_cell.length_a   1.000
_cell.length_b   1.000
_cell.length_c   1.000
_cell.angle_alpha   90.00
_cell.angle_beta   90.00
_cell.angle_gamma   90.00
#
_symmetry.space_group_name_H-M   'P 1'
#
loop_
_entity.id
_entity.type
_entity.pdbx_description
1 polymer ?
#
loop_
_entity_poly.entity_id
_entity_poly.type
_entity_poly.pdbx_seq_one_letter_code
_entity_poly.pdbx_strand_id
1 'polypeptide(L)' 'MLDYRQPQTNKQNKTYLSSRTMMEFDCDKEYVRPRSFSLHAHNQLKGEVLTSEGIVQGWQAAPPETPIFKMLITACEK' A
#
# COMPACT_ATOMS: atom_id res chain seq x y z
N MET A 1 1.32 -4.84 1.48
CA MET A 1 1.74 -4.62 2.88
C MET A 1 3.24 -4.41 2.87
N LEU A 2 3.75 -3.46 3.66
CA LEU A 2 5.18 -3.22 3.80
C LEU A 2 5.57 -3.20 5.28
N ASP A 3 6.62 -3.94 5.60
CA ASP A 3 7.28 -3.93 6.91
C ASP A 3 8.61 -3.20 6.79
N TYR A 4 8.87 -2.27 7.71
CA TYR A 4 10.09 -1.48 7.72
C TYR A 4 11.12 -2.11 8.66
N ARG A 5 12.36 -2.26 8.19
CA ARG A 5 13.45 -2.81 9.02
C ARG A 5 13.82 -1.91 10.20
N GLN A 6 13.65 -0.61 10.02
CA GLN A 6 13.91 0.41 11.03
C GLN A 6 12.64 1.21 11.31
N PRO A 7 12.40 1.66 12.55
CA PRO A 7 11.26 2.50 12.88
C PRO A 7 11.22 3.75 12.01
N GLN A 8 10.03 4.09 11.52
CA GLN A 8 9.77 5.28 10.74
C GLN A 8 8.94 6.26 11.58
N THR A 9 8.94 7.54 11.21
CA THR A 9 8.19 8.58 11.92
C THR A 9 7.28 9.33 10.95
N ASN A 10 5.99 9.45 11.28
CA ASN A 10 5.04 10.18 10.44
C ASN A 10 5.09 11.69 10.73
N LYS A 11 4.31 12.49 9.99
CA LYS A 11 4.25 13.97 10.18
C LYS A 11 3.73 14.41 11.56
N GLN A 12 3.11 13.51 12.33
CA GLN A 12 2.60 13.75 13.68
C GLN A 12 3.58 13.26 14.75
N ASN A 13 4.83 12.98 14.39
CA ASN A 13 5.86 12.41 15.27
C ASN A 13 5.50 11.05 15.90
N LYS A 14 4.56 10.30 15.31
CA LYS A 14 4.26 8.93 15.75
C LYS A 14 5.19 7.94 15.04
N THR A 15 5.79 7.04 15.82
CA THR A 15 6.65 5.97 15.32
C THR A 15 5.83 4.79 14.81
N TYR A 16 6.17 4.27 13.62
CA TYR A 16 5.50 3.13 12.99
C TYR A 16 6.51 2.13 12.40
N LEU A 17 6.08 0.89 12.27
CA LEU A 17 6.92 -0.22 11.77
C LEU A 17 6.32 -0.96 10.58
N SER A 18 5.05 -0.74 10.26
CA SER A 18 4.45 -1.27 9.04
C SER A 18 3.37 -0.38 8.46
N SER A 19 3.13 -0.55 7.17
CA SER A 19 2.09 0.18 6.42
C SER A 19 1.31 -0.75 5.50
N ARG A 20 0.04 -0.38 5.27
CA ARG A 20 -0.84 -1.06 4.32
C ARG A 20 -1.48 -0.06 3.39
N THR A 21 -1.23 -0.24 2.10
CA THR A 21 -2.05 0.32 1.03
C THR A 21 -3.03 -0.74 0.54
N MET A 22 -4.31 -0.42 0.48
CA MET A 22 -5.30 -1.21 -0.25
C MET A 22 -5.36 -0.72 -1.68
N MET A 23 -5.23 -1.64 -2.63
CA MET A 23 -5.26 -1.34 -4.06
C MET A 23 -6.33 -2.20 -4.74
N GLU A 24 -6.87 -1.67 -5.82
CA GLU A 24 -7.71 -2.41 -6.75
C GLU A 24 -6.97 -2.53 -8.09
N PHE A 25 -7.13 -3.68 -8.74
CA PHE A 25 -6.54 -4.01 -10.02
C PHE A 25 -7.64 -4.25 -11.06
N ASP A 26 -7.50 -3.61 -12.22
CA ASP A 26 -8.29 -3.87 -13.42
C ASP A 26 -7.42 -4.71 -14.35
N CYS A 27 -7.68 -6.01 -14.38
CA CYS A 27 -6.88 -6.98 -15.14
C CYS A 27 -7.09 -6.89 -16.65
N ASP A 28 -8.22 -6.34 -17.11
CA ASP A 28 -8.50 -6.22 -18.55
C ASP A 28 -7.73 -5.05 -19.17
N LYS A 29 -7.52 -3.98 -18.38
CA LYS A 29 -6.81 -2.76 -18.81
C LYS A 29 -5.40 -2.62 -18.24
N GLU A 30 -4.99 -3.54 -17.38
CA GLU A 30 -3.73 -3.49 -16.64
C GLU A 30 -3.57 -2.21 -15.78
N TYR A 31 -4.68 -1.75 -15.20
CA TYR A 31 -4.72 -0.51 -14.41
C TYR A 31 -4.79 -0.81 -12.91
N VAL A 32 -4.28 0.14 -12.12
CA VAL A 32 -4.30 0.10 -10.66
C VAL A 32 -4.87 1.39 -10.09
N ARG A 33 -5.56 1.31 -8.95
CA ARG A 33 -5.85 2.48 -8.11
C ARG A 33 -5.73 2.16 -6.61
N PRO A 34 -5.13 3.05 -5.80
CA PRO A 34 -5.17 2.94 -4.35
C PRO A 34 -6.55 3.36 -3.82
N ARG A 35 -6.98 2.75 -2.71
CA ARG A 35 -8.26 3.05 -2.05
C ARG A 35 -8.10 3.53 -0.61
N SER A 36 -7.09 3.00 0.09
CA SER A 36 -6.80 3.42 1.45
C SER A 36 -5.36 3.18 1.81
N PHE A 37 -4.90 3.92 2.83
CA PHE A 37 -3.59 3.80 3.43
C PHE A 37 -3.70 3.77 4.95
N SER A 38 -2.87 2.96 5.60
CA SER A 38 -2.78 2.92 7.06
C SER A 38 -1.36 2.67 7.55
N LEU A 39 -1.06 3.23 8.73
CA LEU A 39 0.19 3.06 9.47
C LEU A 39 -0.06 2.33 10.78
N HIS A 40 0.84 1.42 11.14
CA HIS A 40 0.70 0.54 12.30
C HIS A 40 1.95 0.60 13.18
N ALA A 41 1.74 0.61 14.49
CA ALA A 41 2.81 0.76 15.47
C ALA A 41 3.85 -0.38 15.42
N HIS A 42 3.44 -1.60 15.07
CA HIS A 42 4.32 -2.78 15.00
C HIS A 42 4.44 -3.34 13.58
N ASN A 43 5.36 -4.30 13.41
CA ASN A 43 5.48 -5.09 12.19
C ASN A 43 4.20 -5.91 11.92
N GLN A 44 4.02 -6.32 10.68
CA GLN A 44 2.93 -7.17 10.18
C GLN A 44 1.54 -6.59 10.43
N LEU A 45 1.40 -5.26 10.37
CA LEU A 45 0.14 -4.53 10.59
C LEU A 45 -0.48 -4.78 11.98
N LYS A 46 0.38 -4.97 12.98
CA LYS A 46 -0.04 -5.18 14.38
C LYS A 46 0.05 -3.89 15.19
N GLY A 47 -0.57 -3.94 16.37
CA GLY A 47 -0.58 -2.84 17.31
C GLY A 47 -1.62 -1.77 16.96
N GLU A 48 -1.42 -0.57 17.49
CA GLU A 48 -2.30 0.56 17.24
C GLU A 48 -2.23 1.00 15.77
N VAL A 49 -3.40 1.29 15.20
CA VAL A 49 -3.51 1.97 13.89
C VAL A 49 -3.33 3.47 14.11
N LEU A 50 -2.18 3.98 13.70
CA LEU A 50 -1.77 5.37 13.97
C LEU A 50 -2.37 6.36 12.98
N THR A 51 -2.67 5.88 11.77
CA THR A 51 -3.27 6.64 10.69
C THR A 51 -4.10 5.69 9.84
N SER A 52 -5.29 6.11 9.41
CA SER A 52 -6.10 5.39 8.45
C SER A 52 -6.84 6.41 7.59
N GLU A 53 -6.56 6.41 6.30
CA GLU A 53 -7.05 7.42 5.36
C GLU A 53 -7.56 6.75 4.09
N GLY A 54 -8.67 7.27 3.56
CA GLY A 54 -9.14 6.94 2.22
C GLY A 54 -8.35 7.72 1.18
N ILE A 55 -7.99 7.07 0.08
CA ILE A 55 -7.30 7.70 -1.05
C ILE A 55 -8.29 7.84 -2.20
N VAL A 56 -8.49 9.09 -2.66
CA VAL A 56 -9.27 9.41 -3.84
C VAL A 56 -8.30 9.66 -5.00
N GLN A 57 -7.79 8.57 -5.57
CA GLN A 57 -6.97 8.61 -6.78
C GLN A 57 -7.67 7.80 -7.88
N GLY A 58 -7.59 8.28 -9.11
CA GLY A 58 -8.12 7.60 -10.29
C GLY A 58 -7.34 6.36 -10.66
N TRP A 59 -7.86 5.63 -11.65
CA TRP A 59 -7.14 4.54 -12.30
C TRP A 59 -5.95 5.07 -13.08
N GLN A 60 -4.84 4.36 -13.02
CA GLN A 60 -3.62 4.65 -13.78
C GLN A 60 -2.92 3.36 -14.17
N ALA A 61 -2.15 3.40 -15.26
CA ALA A 61 -1.28 2.29 -15.62
C ALA A 61 -0.22 2.08 -14.53
N ALA A 62 0.09 0.81 -14.22
CA ALA A 62 1.19 0.47 -13.33
C ALA A 62 2.52 0.53 -14.10
N PRO A 63 3.50 1.37 -13.70
CA PRO A 63 4.77 1.45 -14.43
C PRO A 63 5.57 0.13 -14.30
N PRO A 64 6.11 -0.43 -15.41
CA PRO A 64 6.74 -1.77 -15.43
C PRO A 64 7.91 -1.95 -14.45
N GLU A 65 8.62 -0.88 -14.12
CA GLU A 65 9.76 -0.86 -13.19
C GLU A 65 9.35 -0.93 -11.71
N THR A 66 8.05 -0.84 -11.41
CA THR A 66 7.56 -0.79 -10.03
C THR A 66 7.19 -2.17 -9.49
N PRO A 67 7.29 -2.39 -8.16
CA PRO A 67 6.76 -3.60 -7.54
C PRO A 67 5.26 -3.80 -7.75
N ILE A 68 4.51 -2.71 -7.96
CA ILE A 68 3.06 -2.74 -8.18
C ILE A 68 2.73 -3.45 -9.50
N PHE A 69 3.50 -3.19 -10.56
CA PHE A 69 3.30 -3.90 -11.84
C PHE A 69 3.46 -5.41 -11.69
N LYS A 70 4.47 -5.87 -10.94
CA LYS A 70 4.63 -7.30 -10.64
C LYS A 70 3.45 -7.87 -9.85
N MET A 71 2.91 -7.11 -8.88
CA MET A 71 1.72 -7.52 -8.12
C MET A 71 0.48 -7.61 -9.00
N LEU A 72 0.29 -6.66 -9.93
CA LEU A 72 -0.80 -6.66 -10.89
C LEU A 72 -0.75 -7.93 -11.76
N ILE A 73 0.40 -8.19 -12.40
CA ILE A 73 0.58 -9.39 -13.24
C ILE A 73 0.32 -10.65 -12.41
N THR A 74 0.94 -10.80 -11.23
CA THR A 74 0.74 -11.97 -10.36
C THR A 74 -0.71 -12.17 -9.92
N ALA A 75 -1.46 -11.09 -9.68
CA ALA A 75 -2.85 -11.17 -9.25
C ALA A 75 -3.83 -11.43 -10.40
N CYS A 76 -3.44 -11.09 -11.62
CA CYS A 76 -4.26 -11.21 -12.83
C CYS A 76 -3.93 -12.48 -13.65
N GLU A 77 -2.75 -13.06 -13.46
CA GLU A 77 -2.38 -14.39 -13.97
C GLU A 77 -3.23 -15.46 -13.27
N LYS A 78 -3.93 -16.27 -14.07
CA LYS A 78 -4.71 -17.44 -13.62
C LYS A 78 -3.95 -18.73 -13.85
#